data_AF-E9IVM8-F1
#
_entry.id   AF-E9IVM8-F1
#
_cell.length_a   1.000
_cell.length_b   1.000
_cell.length_c   1.000
_cell.angle_alpha   90.00
_cell.angle_beta   90.00
_cell.angle_gamma   90.00
#
_symmetry.space_group_name_H-M   'P 1'
#
loop_
_entity.id
_entity.type
_entity.pdbx_description
1 polymer ?
#
loop_
_entity_poly.entity_id
_entity_poly.type
_entity_poly.pdbx_seq_one_letter_code
_entity_poly.pdbx_strand_id
1 'polypeptide(L)'
;MTLSTDRSFLFVTFVFSDKVTFELTGNAYTPNPQKINVWAGILNNRIIGPFFIEENLTTENYLLLTMLQNKIVSAIQNVARQIFNDIWYKQDEAPPHYDLQVRQYLNEVLPNRWIE
;
A
#
# COMPACT_ATOMS: atom_id res chain seq x y z
N MET A 1 34.67 7.50 -4.88
CA MET A 1 33.58 6.53 -4.83
C MET A 1 32.54 6.98 -5.84
N THR A 2 32.69 6.51 -7.07
CA THR A 2 31.76 6.79 -8.17
C THR A 2 30.47 6.04 -7.89
N LEU A 3 29.37 6.77 -7.76
CA LEU A 3 28.03 6.19 -7.83
C LEU A 3 27.92 5.55 -9.21
N SER A 4 28.13 4.23 -9.28
CA SER A 4 27.70 3.43 -10.40
C SER A 4 26.20 3.64 -10.50
N THR A 5 25.76 4.47 -11.44
CA THR A 5 24.36 4.48 -11.89
C THR A 5 24.12 3.15 -12.57
N ASP A 6 23.90 2.13 -11.75
CA ASP A 6 23.37 0.86 -12.18
C ASP A 6 21.99 1.13 -12.76
N ARG A 7 21.90 1.04 -14.09
CA ARG A 7 20.67 1.28 -14.86
C ARG A 7 19.60 0.22 -14.56
N SER A 8 19.87 -0.77 -13.71
CA SER A 8 18.90 -1.73 -13.20
C SER A 8 17.81 -1.09 -12.31
N PHE A 9 18.12 0.00 -11.59
CA PHE A 9 17.15 0.67 -10.72
C PHE A 9 16.09 1.49 -11.48
N LEU A 10 16.31 1.82 -12.76
CA LEU A 10 15.37 2.60 -13.57
C LEU A 10 14.18 1.78 -14.09
N PHE A 11 14.21 0.45 -13.96
CA PHE A 11 13.10 -0.45 -14.34
C PHE A 11 12.32 -0.99 -13.14
N VAL A 12 12.71 -0.62 -11.92
CA VAL A 12 11.99 -1.01 -10.72
C VAL A 12 10.63 -0.31 -10.72
N THR A 13 9.57 -1.09 -10.93
CA THR A 13 8.22 -0.56 -10.80
C THR A 13 7.84 -0.58 -9.32
N PHE A 14 7.73 0.60 -8.72
CA PHE A 14 7.28 0.76 -7.34
C PHE A 14 5.76 0.71 -7.27
N VAL A 15 5.24 0.02 -6.24
CA VAL A 15 3.88 0.26 -5.73
C VAL A 15 4.01 1.22 -4.55
N PHE A 16 3.52 2.45 -4.71
CA PHE A 16 3.35 3.38 -3.60
C PHE A 16 2.04 3.08 -2.87
N SER A 17 2.01 3.21 -1.55
CA SER A 17 0.84 2.98 -0.71
C SER A 17 0.71 4.14 0.28
N ASP A 18 -0.51 4.64 0.46
CA ASP A 18 -0.85 5.65 1.48
C ASP A 18 -2.29 5.39 1.98
N LYS A 19 -2.55 5.73 3.25
CA LYS A 19 -3.89 5.81 3.84
C LYS A 19 -4.37 7.25 3.72
N VAL A 20 -5.22 7.51 2.73
CA VAL A 20 -5.83 8.84 2.59
C VAL A 20 -7.21 8.85 3.25
N THR A 21 -7.43 9.80 4.16
CA THR A 21 -8.74 10.06 4.77
C THR A 21 -9.47 11.17 4.01
N PHE A 22 -10.63 10.84 3.43
CA PHE A 22 -11.51 11.82 2.81
C PHE A 22 -12.65 12.20 3.75
N GLU A 23 -12.91 13.49 3.90
CA GLU A 23 -14.08 14.00 4.62
C GLU A 23 -15.26 14.14 3.66
N LEU A 24 -16.35 13.42 3.94
CA LEU A 24 -17.58 13.51 3.17
C LEU A 24 -18.40 14.70 3.70
N THR A 25 -18.09 15.90 3.21
CA THR A 25 -18.87 17.11 3.50
C THR A 25 -19.60 17.59 2.25
N GLY A 26 -20.93 17.60 2.30
CA GLY A 26 -21.76 18.30 1.30
C GLY A 26 -21.90 19.80 1.61
N ASN A 27 -21.46 20.24 2.79
CA ASN A 27 -21.46 21.63 3.25
C ASN A 27 -20.35 21.82 4.30
N ALA A 28 -19.65 22.95 4.26
CA ALA A 28 -18.46 23.22 5.08
C ALA A 28 -18.70 23.35 6.61
N TYR A 29 -19.93 23.13 7.08
CA TYR A 29 -20.36 23.40 8.47
C TYR A 29 -20.92 22.16 9.20
N THR A 30 -20.60 20.94 8.77
CA THR A 30 -21.04 19.72 9.47
C THR A 30 -20.19 19.47 10.72
N PRO A 31 -20.74 19.51 11.94
CA PRO A 31 -20.01 19.07 13.13
C PRO A 31 -19.79 17.56 13.04
N ASN A 32 -18.53 17.11 13.10
CA ASN A 32 -18.10 15.72 12.94
C ASN A 32 -18.41 15.10 11.56
N PRO A 33 -17.69 15.51 10.51
CA PRO A 33 -17.89 14.97 9.17
C PRO A 33 -17.59 13.46 9.13
N GLN A 34 -18.36 12.72 8.33
CA GLN A 34 -18.04 11.32 8.07
C GLN A 34 -16.70 11.24 7.35
N LYS A 35 -15.82 10.36 7.84
CA LYS A 35 -14.49 10.10 7.29
C LYS A 35 -14.47 8.74 6.64
N ILE A 36 -13.83 8.64 5.49
CA ILE A 36 -13.55 7.37 4.83
C ILE A 36 -12.06 7.25 4.57
N ASN A 37 -11.50 6.11 4.93
CA ASN A 37 -10.12 5.80 4.64
C ASN A 37 -10.04 4.99 3.36
N VAL A 38 -9.03 5.28 2.56
CA VAL A 38 -8.81 4.62 1.28
C VAL A 38 -7.36 4.20 1.19
N TRP A 39 -7.14 2.96 0.76
CA TRP A 39 -5.86 2.50 0.26
C TRP A 39 -5.88 2.56 -1.27
N ALA A 40 -4.82 3.07 -1.88
CA ALA A 40 -4.60 2.97 -3.32
C ALA A 40 -3.12 2.79 -3.59
N GLY A 41 -2.81 2.09 -4.68
CA GLY A 41 -1.46 1.97 -5.17
C GLY A 41 -1.31 2.39 -6.62
N ILE A 42 -0.10 2.75 -7.01
CA ILE A 42 0.24 3.13 -8.38
C ILE A 42 1.36 2.21 -8.84
N LEU A 43 1.20 1.60 -10.02
CA LEU A 43 2.19 0.75 -10.67
C LEU A 43 2.37 1.22 -12.11
N ASN A 44 3.51 1.84 -12.43
CA ASN A 44 3.74 2.53 -13.71
C ASN A 44 2.63 3.55 -14.02
N ASN A 45 1.81 3.29 -15.04
CA ASN A 45 0.69 4.12 -15.48
C ASN A 45 -0.68 3.52 -15.09
N ARG A 46 -0.70 2.60 -14.11
CA ARG A 46 -1.90 1.89 -13.66
C ARG A 46 -2.15 2.16 -12.19
N ILE A 47 -3.42 2.32 -11.83
CA ILE A 47 -3.89 2.39 -10.45
C ILE A 47 -4.26 0.97 -9.99
N ILE A 48 -3.92 0.64 -8.74
CA ILE A 48 -4.29 -0.57 -8.02
C ILE A 48 -5.21 -0.13 -6.86
N GLY A 49 -6.37 -0.77 -6.72
CA GLY A 49 -7.45 -0.26 -5.86
C GLY A 49 -8.38 0.68 -6.64
N PRO A 50 -9.03 1.67 -5.99
CA PRO A 50 -9.01 1.98 -4.55
C PRO A 50 -9.68 0.90 -3.70
N PHE A 51 -9.20 0.72 -2.48
CA PHE A 51 -9.86 -0.10 -1.47
C PHE A 51 -10.34 0.77 -0.32
N PHE A 52 -11.65 0.80 -0.15
CA PHE A 52 -12.28 1.49 0.98
C PHE A 52 -12.08 0.68 2.24
N ILE A 53 -11.68 1.38 3.29
CA ILE A 53 -11.37 0.84 4.60
C ILE A 53 -12.47 1.29 5.54
N GLU A 54 -13.28 0.33 5.98
CA GLU A 54 -14.27 0.55 7.03
C GLU A 54 -13.54 0.49 8.38
N GLU A 55 -13.48 1.63 9.07
CA GLU A 55 -12.96 1.68 10.44
C GLU A 55 -13.93 0.94 11.38
N ASN A 56 -13.76 -0.37 11.52
CA ASN A 56 -14.28 -1.10 12.66
C ASN A 56 -13.36 -0.89 13.87
N LEU A 57 -13.84 -1.14 15.10
CA LEU A 57 -13.10 -1.01 16.37
C LEU A 57 -11.81 -1.87 16.50
N THR A 58 -11.37 -2.48 15.40
CA THR A 58 -10.10 -3.20 15.25
C THR A 58 -8.92 -2.24 15.12
N THR A 59 -7.77 -2.64 15.66
CA THR A 59 -6.52 -1.86 15.54
C THR A 59 -6.09 -1.72 14.08
N GLU A 60 -5.47 -0.59 13.74
CA GLU A 60 -5.05 -0.27 12.36
C GLU A 60 -4.11 -1.34 11.77
N ASN A 61 -3.21 -1.90 12.59
CA ASN A 61 -2.26 -2.93 12.17
C ASN A 61 -2.97 -4.20 11.67
N TYR A 62 -4.00 -4.64 12.40
CA TYR A 62 -4.77 -5.83 12.05
C TYR A 62 -5.55 -5.62 10.74
N LEU A 63 -6.10 -4.42 10.56
CA LEU A 63 -6.81 -4.03 9.37
C LEU A 63 -5.88 -4.01 8.14
N LEU A 64 -4.69 -3.43 8.27
CA LEU A 64 -3.68 -3.41 7.21
C LEU A 64 -3.26 -4.83 6.80
N LEU A 65 -2.95 -5.69 7.77
CA LEU A 65 -2.58 -7.08 7.51
C LEU A 65 -3.70 -7.82 6.76
N THR A 66 -4.94 -7.67 7.22
CA THR A 66 -6.11 -8.28 6.58
C THR A 66 -6.29 -7.79 5.15
N MET A 67 -6.05 -6.50 4.89
CA MET A 67 -6.14 -5.94 3.54
C MET A 67 -5.01 -6.43 2.64
N LEU A 68 -3.78 -6.51 3.16
CA LEU A 68 -2.63 -7.07 2.45
C LEU A 68 -2.92 -8.50 2.00
N GLN A 69 -3.39 -9.34 2.93
CA GLN A 69 -3.70 -10.75 2.70
C GLN A 69 -4.85 -10.98 1.73
N ASN A 70 -5.95 -10.24 1.89
CA ASN A 70 -7.20 -10.58 1.21
C ASN A 70 -7.45 -9.77 -0.07
N LYS A 71 -6.80 -8.63 -0.25
CA LYS A 71 -7.13 -7.68 -1.34
C LYS A 71 -5.90 -7.17 -2.08
N ILE A 72 -4.98 -6.54 -1.38
CA ILE A 72 -3.92 -5.72 -1.98
C ILE A 72 -2.94 -6.59 -2.78
N VAL A 73 -2.39 -7.67 -2.21
CA VAL A 73 -1.38 -8.49 -2.90
C VAL A 73 -1.94 -9.11 -4.18
N SER A 74 -3.15 -9.67 -4.11
CA SER A 74 -3.82 -10.23 -5.31
C SER A 74 -4.11 -9.16 -6.36
N ALA A 75 -4.48 -7.95 -5.96
CA ALA A 75 -4.68 -6.86 -6.90
C ALA A 75 -3.37 -6.40 -7.56
N ILE A 76 -2.29 -6.32 -6.80
CA ILE A 76 -0.95 -6.06 -7.33
C ILE A 76 -0.57 -7.15 -8.33
N GLN A 77 -0.73 -8.43 -7.99
CA GLN A 77 -0.47 -9.57 -8.89
C GLN A 77 -1.27 -9.46 -10.19
N ASN A 78 -2.55 -9.11 -10.12
CA ASN A 78 -3.42 -8.98 -11.28
C ASN A 78 -3.00 -7.84 -12.22
N VAL A 79 -2.50 -6.73 -11.66
CA VAL A 79 -2.07 -5.57 -12.45
C VAL A 79 -0.65 -5.77 -12.99
N ALA A 80 0.27 -6.29 -12.16
CA ALA A 80 1.66 -6.55 -12.52
C ALA A 80 1.81 -7.74 -13.48
N ARG A 81 0.94 -8.75 -13.37
CA ARG A 81 0.98 -9.98 -14.17
C ARG A 81 2.40 -10.58 -14.19
N GLN A 82 3.02 -10.61 -15.36
CA GLN A 82 4.32 -11.23 -15.60
C GLN A 82 5.47 -10.52 -14.87
N ILE A 83 5.33 -9.22 -14.55
CA ILE A 83 6.37 -8.47 -13.86
C ILE A 83 6.24 -8.49 -12.32
N PHE A 84 5.31 -9.28 -11.76
CA PHE A 84 5.06 -9.30 -10.30
C PHE A 84 6.31 -9.64 -9.47
N ASN A 85 7.24 -10.42 -10.02
CA ASN A 85 8.49 -10.76 -9.33
C ASN A 85 9.56 -9.66 -9.43
N ASP A 86 9.34 -8.65 -10.28
CA ASP A 86 10.29 -7.56 -10.52
C ASP A 86 9.84 -6.24 -9.88
N ILE A 87 8.63 -6.19 -9.31
CA ILE A 87 8.13 -5.01 -8.60
C ILE A 87 8.75 -4.90 -7.21
N TRP A 88 8.83 -3.66 -6.73
CA TRP A 88 9.12 -3.33 -5.35
C TRP A 88 7.90 -2.70 -4.68
N TYR A 89 7.56 -3.16 -3.49
CA TYR A 89 6.50 -2.57 -2.68
C TYR A 89 7.08 -1.55 -1.71
N LYS A 90 6.56 -0.32 -1.72
CA LYS A 90 6.94 0.71 -0.76
C LYS A 90 5.72 1.14 0.04
N GLN A 91 5.81 1.00 1.36
CA GLN A 91 4.88 1.61 2.32
C GLN A 91 5.49 2.89 2.91
N ASP A 92 4.72 3.64 3.68
CA ASP A 92 5.22 4.78 4.44
C ASP A 92 5.51 4.38 5.90
N GLU A 93 6.14 5.29 6.64
CA GLU A 93 6.53 5.07 8.03
C GLU A 93 5.36 5.24 9.03
N ALA A 94 4.10 5.01 8.61
CA ALA A 94 2.99 5.12 9.56
C ALA A 94 3.06 3.98 10.60
N PRO A 95 2.67 4.22 11.87
CA PRO A 95 2.76 3.23 12.95
C PRO A 95 2.26 1.81 12.62
N PRO A 96 1.17 1.64 11.83
CA PRO A 96 0.69 0.31 11.46
C PRO A 96 1.63 -0.51 10.56
N HIS A 97 2.53 0.15 9.83
CA HIS A 97 3.48 -0.49 8.92
C HIS A 97 4.66 -1.15 9.65
N TYR A 98 4.91 -0.77 10.90
CA TYR A 98 5.94 -1.39 11.76
C TYR A 98 5.48 -2.67 12.46
N ASP A 99 4.22 -3.07 12.29
CA ASP A 99 3.70 -4.29 12.90
C ASP A 99 4.52 -5.51 12.47
N LEU A 100 4.85 -6.38 13.42
CA LEU A 100 5.67 -7.55 13.15
C LEU A 100 4.99 -8.50 12.16
N GLN A 101 3.66 -8.68 12.26
CA GLN A 101 2.93 -9.60 11.41
C GLN A 101 2.81 -9.08 9.98
N VAL A 102 2.67 -7.76 9.81
CA VAL A 102 2.71 -7.11 8.49
C VAL A 102 4.03 -7.38 7.79
N ARG A 103 5.15 -7.17 8.49
CA ARG A 103 6.51 -7.37 7.93
C ARG A 103 6.80 -8.84 7.65
N GLN A 104 6.37 -9.74 8.53
CA GLN A 104 6.46 -11.19 8.29
C GLN A 104 5.71 -11.58 7.02
N TYR A 105 4.46 -11.11 6.87
CA TYR A 105 3.67 -11.38 5.69
C TYR A 105 4.33 -10.83 4.41
N LEU A 106 4.82 -9.58 4.43
CA LEU A 106 5.52 -8.99 3.28
C LEU A 106 6.81 -9.75 2.93
N ASN A 107 7.56 -10.25 3.92
CA ASN A 107 8.71 -11.12 3.67
C ASN A 107 8.33 -12.44 3.00
N GLU A 108 7.14 -12.98 3.29
CA GLU A 108 6.66 -14.22 2.67
C GLU A 108 6.21 -14.00 1.21
N VAL A 109 5.45 -12.93 0.94
CA VAL A 109 4.85 -12.71 -0.39
C VAL A 109 5.71 -11.89 -1.35
N LEU A 110 6.60 -11.05 -0.82
CA LEU A 110 7.47 -10.14 -1.57
C LEU A 110 8.91 -10.22 -1.04
N PRO A 111 9.52 -11.43 -0.97
CA PRO A 111 10.82 -11.62 -0.34
C PRO A 111 11.89 -10.73 -0.98
N ASN A 112 12.59 -9.95 -0.16
CA ASN A 112 13.63 -9.00 -0.57
C ASN A 112 13.18 -7.94 -1.59
N ARG A 113 11.87 -7.65 -1.66
CA ARG A 113 11.27 -6.73 -2.65
C ARG A 113 10.23 -5.80 -2.02
N TRP A 114 10.38 -5.51 -0.74
CA TRP A 114 9.60 -4.47 -0.07
C TRP A 114 10.53 -3.60 0.79
N ILE A 115 10.16 -2.34 0.93
CA ILE A 115 10.86 -1.35 1.75
C ILE A 115 9.84 -0.55 2.56
N GLU A 116 10.24 -0.17 3.76
CA GLU A 116 9.58 0.84 4.59
C GLU A 116 9.90 2.26 4.08
#